data_AF-A0A165T9Z7-F1
#
_entry.id   AF-A0A165T9Z7-F1
#
_cell.length_a   1.000
_cell.length_b   1.000
_cell.length_c   1.000
_cell.angle_alpha   90.00
_cell.angle_beta   90.00
_cell.angle_gamma   90.00
#
_symmetry.space_group_name_H-M   'P 1'
#
loop_
_entity.id
_entity.type
_entity.pdbx_description
1 polymer ?
#
loop_
_entity_poly.entity_id
_entity_poly.type
_entity_poly.pdbx_seq_one_letter_code
_entity_poly.pdbx_strand_id
1 'polypeptide(L)'
;MSTREEYSALKSSSADAAPQSYFPSPPPSRTSTESDESLRALELSEGPEQREFLGRGRVSRSYSISGFNFESELLPLSSSLDEPDTRREISEKNISLISAIALCVGSQIGSGIFSSPGVVVANTQSVGASLVVWLASGLLGWTGASSFAELGSTIPINGGAHAYLAYSYGPLISYLFAWTSISALRPGGNAVVSLIFAEYLNRLFWHTTRAEVSPDEIPQWAIKLTAIAAVIVISALCVATRNLGMRAAVAFTAVKIAALMAVTILGIIQLARGRASSSLREPLFTDSSHSPSSYALALYSGLWAFDGWDQANFVCGEMKNAERNLPRAIHLSMGIVTLLFLLANLAYFVVLDKVIVGLSNTVAIDFGRALFGPIGGSVFAFMVAFSCFGALNGSAFTSAHLIAVAGREHYLPAWFGKLHSTRKTPVNAMCLHAVLTIVFISVGGGFRSLINFAVVASWAFYFLTVLGLVILRIKEPMLDRPYKTWIITPLIFCAVAIFLLCMPIIAAPLEALAVLGFVSAGIPLYYITHRNNSNVQIPRVFTIFASLWARLRGRPVAAAGWQAVATDGDELEMSGGRERGPQTR
;
A
#
# COMPACT_ATOMS: atom_id res chain seq x y z
N MET A 1 -25.67 27.13 66.74
CA MET A 1 -25.24 28.54 66.61
C MET A 1 -24.91 28.75 65.14
N SER A 2 -25.86 29.21 64.31
CA SER A 2 -26.22 30.63 64.07
C SER A 2 -25.24 31.24 63.06
N THR A 3 -25.55 31.46 61.77
CA THR A 3 -26.40 32.48 61.08
C THR A 3 -25.47 33.24 60.11
N ARG A 4 -25.75 33.32 58.79
CA ARG A 4 -26.66 34.26 58.10
C ARG A 4 -26.22 35.73 58.16
N GLU A 5 -25.90 36.33 56.99
CA GLU A 5 -26.71 37.37 56.28
C GLU A 5 -26.39 38.79 56.82
N GLU A 6 -26.48 39.94 56.14
CA GLU A 6 -27.05 40.38 54.87
C GLU A 6 -26.65 41.85 54.62
N TYR A 7 -27.20 42.43 53.53
CA TYR A 7 -27.51 43.84 53.19
C TYR A 7 -26.83 44.27 51.89
N SER A 8 -27.52 44.78 50.85
CA SER A 8 -28.95 45.02 50.55
C SER A 8 -29.03 45.44 49.07
N ALA A 9 -30.10 45.18 48.31
CA ALA A 9 -31.23 46.09 48.01
C ALA A 9 -31.54 45.90 46.50
N LEU A 10 -32.74 45.88 45.93
CA LEU A 10 -34.11 46.23 46.33
C LEU A 10 -35.10 45.61 45.30
N LYS A 11 -36.17 44.98 45.82
CA LYS A 11 -37.61 45.06 45.44
C LYS A 11 -38.02 45.07 43.94
N SER A 12 -38.67 44.00 43.45
CA SER A 12 -40.13 43.70 43.44
C SER A 12 -40.92 44.53 42.41
N SER A 13 -41.77 43.96 41.53
CA SER A 13 -42.99 43.23 41.90
C SER A 13 -43.65 42.54 40.69
N SER A 14 -44.18 41.33 40.92
CA SER A 14 -45.44 40.71 40.41
C SER A 14 -45.77 40.69 38.91
N ALA A 15 -46.46 39.71 38.33
CA ALA A 15 -46.84 38.33 38.63
C ALA A 15 -47.66 37.88 37.38
N ASP A 16 -47.48 36.63 36.97
CA ASP A 16 -48.37 35.74 36.21
C ASP A 16 -49.41 36.28 35.19
N ALA A 17 -49.30 35.84 33.93
CA ALA A 17 -50.40 35.22 33.16
C ALA A 17 -49.90 34.69 31.80
N ALA A 18 -50.45 33.54 31.38
CA ALA A 18 -50.11 32.77 30.18
C ALA A 18 -50.94 33.22 28.93
N PRO A 19 -51.04 32.45 27.82
CA PRO A 19 -50.53 32.85 26.49
C PRO A 19 -51.64 33.05 25.43
N GLN A 20 -51.51 34.00 24.48
CA GLN A 20 -52.36 34.01 23.27
C GLN A 20 -51.66 34.55 22.02
N SER A 21 -51.88 33.79 20.94
CA SER A 21 -51.54 33.98 19.52
C SER A 21 -52.39 35.05 18.81
N TYR A 22 -51.83 35.79 17.83
CA TYR A 22 -52.57 36.31 16.65
C TYR A 22 -51.58 36.76 15.52
N PHE A 23 -51.73 36.19 14.33
CA PHE A 23 -51.34 36.72 12.99
C PHE A 23 -52.53 37.57 12.43
N PRO A 24 -52.56 38.28 11.25
CA PRO A 24 -51.61 38.38 10.10
C PRO A 24 -51.49 39.79 9.39
N SER A 25 -50.70 39.85 8.29
CA SER A 25 -50.88 40.64 7.03
C SER A 25 -50.19 42.03 6.84
N PRO A 26 -49.93 42.53 5.59
CA PRO A 26 -48.70 42.30 4.79
C PRO A 26 -48.17 43.62 4.10
N PRO A 27 -47.67 43.64 2.83
CA PRO A 27 -46.29 43.91 2.39
C PRO A 27 -46.12 45.29 1.70
N PRO A 28 -44.93 45.69 1.18
CA PRO A 28 -44.49 45.37 -0.21
C PRO A 28 -42.93 45.32 -0.31
N SER A 29 -42.20 45.13 -1.42
CA SER A 29 -42.29 44.46 -2.72
C SER A 29 -40.86 44.51 -3.33
N ARG A 30 -40.61 43.65 -4.34
CA ARG A 30 -39.48 43.64 -5.32
C ARG A 30 -38.17 42.95 -4.86
N THR A 31 -37.55 42.00 -5.58
CA THR A 31 -37.71 41.45 -6.95
C THR A 31 -36.86 40.15 -7.10
N SER A 32 -37.48 39.06 -7.61
CA SER A 32 -37.04 38.07 -8.65
C SER A 32 -35.55 37.72 -8.84
N THR A 33 -35.08 36.48 -9.09
CA THR A 33 -35.65 35.21 -9.62
C THR A 33 -34.50 34.16 -9.56
N GLU A 34 -34.60 32.98 -8.97
CA GLU A 34 -35.29 31.73 -9.40
C GLU A 34 -34.82 31.15 -10.75
N SER A 35 -34.07 30.04 -10.71
CA SER A 35 -33.92 29.11 -11.87
C SER A 35 -33.49 27.66 -11.56
N ASP A 36 -33.36 27.20 -10.31
CA ASP A 36 -32.89 25.82 -10.04
C ASP A 36 -33.95 24.85 -9.45
N GLU A 37 -35.13 25.35 -9.07
CA GLU A 37 -36.10 24.53 -8.32
C GLU A 37 -37.27 23.98 -9.15
N SER A 38 -37.45 24.43 -10.40
CA SER A 38 -38.52 23.97 -11.30
C SER A 38 -38.15 22.78 -12.19
N LEU A 39 -36.86 22.43 -12.31
CA LEU A 39 -36.40 21.28 -13.13
C LEU A 39 -36.53 19.93 -12.41
N ARG A 40 -36.60 19.93 -11.08
CA ARG A 40 -36.67 18.69 -10.27
C ARG A 40 -38.11 18.18 -10.06
N ALA A 41 -39.11 18.99 -10.41
CA ALA A 41 -40.53 18.67 -10.26
C ALA A 41 -41.19 18.10 -11.55
N LEU A 42 -40.41 17.89 -12.61
CA LEU A 42 -40.90 17.41 -13.92
C LEU A 42 -40.52 15.95 -14.25
N GLU A 43 -39.73 15.27 -13.43
CA GLU A 43 -39.34 13.85 -13.64
C GLU A 43 -40.24 12.85 -12.89
N LEU A 44 -41.27 13.33 -12.18
CA LEU A 44 -42.20 12.50 -11.39
C LEU A 44 -43.66 12.84 -11.68
N SER A 45 -44.09 12.75 -12.94
CA SER A 45 -45.52 12.57 -13.23
C SER A 45 -45.75 12.00 -14.63
N GLU A 46 -46.39 10.82 -14.63
CA GLU A 46 -47.34 10.33 -15.63
C GLU A 46 -46.81 9.92 -17.01
N GLY A 47 -46.83 8.60 -17.26
CA GLY A 47 -46.95 8.06 -18.62
C GLY A 47 -48.37 8.23 -19.18
N PRO A 48 -48.56 7.94 -20.48
CA PRO A 48 -49.72 7.14 -20.86
C PRO A 48 -49.43 6.07 -21.92
N GLU A 49 -50.29 5.06 -21.91
CA GLU A 49 -50.44 3.97 -22.88
C GLU A 49 -50.67 4.46 -24.34
N GLN A 50 -50.22 3.70 -25.35
CA GLN A 50 -51.05 3.27 -26.50
C GLN A 50 -50.32 2.34 -27.53
N ARG A 51 -50.90 1.14 -27.66
CA ARG A 51 -51.12 0.20 -28.79
C ARG A 51 -50.36 0.34 -30.14
N GLU A 52 -49.88 -0.86 -30.55
CA GLU A 52 -49.83 -1.49 -31.89
C GLU A 52 -49.76 -0.63 -33.17
N PHE A 53 -48.71 -0.84 -33.98
CA PHE A 53 -48.84 -0.95 -35.44
C PHE A 53 -47.74 -1.83 -36.07
N LEU A 54 -48.19 -2.79 -36.88
CA LEU A 54 -47.41 -3.66 -37.76
C LEU A 54 -46.74 -2.88 -38.90
N GLY A 55 -45.50 -3.25 -39.25
CA GLY A 55 -44.82 -2.72 -40.45
C GLY A 55 -43.56 -3.49 -40.84
N ARG A 56 -43.70 -4.41 -41.81
CA ARG A 56 -42.60 -5.05 -42.56
C ARG A 56 -41.77 -4.01 -43.32
N GLY A 57 -40.43 -4.13 -43.32
CA GLY A 57 -39.60 -3.36 -44.25
C GLY A 57 -38.09 -3.54 -44.17
N ARG A 58 -37.57 -4.48 -44.98
CA ARG A 58 -36.26 -4.51 -45.67
C ARG A 58 -34.94 -4.46 -44.88
N VAL A 59 -34.22 -5.56 -45.07
CA VAL A 59 -32.76 -5.76 -45.02
C VAL A 59 -31.99 -4.59 -45.65
N SER A 60 -31.02 -4.05 -44.91
CA SER A 60 -29.79 -3.51 -45.48
C SER A 60 -28.61 -4.05 -44.68
N ARG A 61 -27.78 -4.88 -45.34
CA ARG A 61 -26.53 -5.39 -44.81
C ARG A 61 -25.50 -4.27 -44.88
N SER A 62 -25.13 -3.72 -43.72
CA SER A 62 -23.91 -2.95 -43.54
C SER A 62 -22.96 -3.78 -42.69
N TYR A 63 -21.83 -4.20 -43.28
CA TYR A 63 -20.70 -4.74 -42.53
C TYR A 63 -20.11 -3.60 -41.69
N SER A 64 -20.49 -3.57 -40.42
CA SER A 64 -19.78 -2.84 -39.38
C SER A 64 -19.04 -3.86 -38.54
N ILE A 65 -17.73 -3.67 -38.37
CA ILE A 65 -16.92 -4.38 -37.38
C ILE A 65 -17.45 -3.93 -36.01
N SER A 66 -18.46 -4.65 -35.52
CA SER A 66 -18.91 -4.64 -34.13
C SER A 66 -17.74 -5.17 -33.31
N GLY A 67 -17.17 -4.40 -32.40
CA GLY A 67 -17.88 -3.86 -31.25
C GLY A 67 -17.55 -4.79 -30.09
N PHE A 68 -16.43 -4.54 -29.43
CA PHE A 68 -16.19 -5.10 -28.10
C PHE A 68 -17.25 -4.49 -27.18
N ASN A 69 -18.40 -5.17 -27.09
CA ASN A 69 -19.47 -4.86 -26.16
C ASN A 69 -18.94 -5.07 -24.73
N PHE A 70 -18.47 -4.00 -24.11
CA PHE A 70 -18.09 -3.97 -22.70
C PHE A 70 -19.30 -3.77 -21.76
N GLU A 71 -20.52 -3.66 -22.29
CA GLU A 71 -21.73 -3.45 -21.47
C GLU A 71 -22.13 -4.66 -20.61
N SER A 72 -21.42 -5.80 -20.69
CA SER A 72 -21.71 -6.98 -19.86
C SER A 72 -20.61 -7.36 -18.85
N GLU A 73 -19.52 -6.59 -18.73
CA GLU A 73 -18.47 -6.80 -17.71
C GLU A 73 -18.24 -5.60 -16.78
N LEU A 74 -19.19 -4.66 -16.73
CA LEU A 74 -19.28 -3.78 -15.57
C LEU A 74 -19.70 -4.65 -14.39
N LEU A 75 -18.75 -4.99 -13.53
CA LEU A 75 -19.05 -5.38 -12.15
C LEU A 75 -20.10 -4.39 -11.65
N PRO A 76 -21.32 -4.81 -11.31
CA PRO A 76 -22.25 -3.91 -10.67
C PRO A 76 -21.56 -3.44 -9.39
N LEU A 77 -21.36 -2.14 -9.25
CA LEU A 77 -20.94 -1.49 -8.00
C LEU A 77 -22.00 -1.66 -6.87
N SER A 78 -22.88 -2.68 -6.97
CA SER A 78 -24.00 -2.95 -6.08
C SER A 78 -24.53 -4.39 -6.07
N SER A 79 -23.80 -5.43 -6.52
CA SER A 79 -24.26 -6.83 -6.30
C SER A 79 -24.01 -7.30 -4.85
N SER A 80 -24.67 -6.63 -3.91
CA SER A 80 -24.97 -7.14 -2.57
C SER A 80 -26.38 -6.70 -2.15
N LEU A 81 -27.35 -6.73 -3.06
CA LEU A 81 -28.74 -6.33 -2.77
C LEU A 81 -29.65 -7.49 -2.36
N ASP A 82 -29.13 -8.70 -2.09
CA ASP A 82 -29.95 -9.84 -1.62
C ASP A 82 -29.35 -10.58 -0.40
N GLU A 83 -28.72 -9.88 0.54
CA GLU A 83 -28.54 -10.41 1.90
C GLU A 83 -29.15 -9.45 2.94
N PRO A 84 -30.21 -9.87 3.67
CA PRO A 84 -30.81 -9.06 4.71
C PRO A 84 -29.90 -9.05 5.94
N ASP A 85 -29.64 -7.84 6.47
CA ASP A 85 -29.19 -7.60 7.86
C ASP A 85 -27.94 -8.36 8.37
N THR A 86 -26.80 -8.21 7.69
CA THR A 86 -25.54 -8.07 8.44
C THR A 86 -25.07 -6.64 8.32
N ARG A 87 -25.19 -5.88 9.41
CA ARG A 87 -24.52 -4.59 9.62
C ARG A 87 -23.13 -4.67 8.98
N ARG A 88 -22.94 -3.97 7.86
CA ARG A 88 -21.61 -3.56 7.40
C ARG A 88 -20.99 -2.91 8.64
N GLU A 89 -20.00 -3.56 9.26
CA GLU A 89 -19.10 -2.85 10.17
C GLU A 89 -18.48 -1.77 9.30
N ILE A 90 -19.09 -0.58 9.30
CA ILE A 90 -18.48 0.65 8.82
C ILE A 90 -17.14 0.67 9.55
N SER A 91 -16.06 0.36 8.84
CA SER A 91 -14.73 0.41 9.42
C SER A 91 -14.57 1.83 9.94
N GLU A 92 -14.63 1.99 11.26
CA GLU A 92 -14.57 3.30 11.90
C GLU A 92 -13.34 4.02 11.33
N LYS A 93 -13.56 5.15 10.66
CA LYS A 93 -12.51 5.98 10.06
C LYS A 93 -11.63 6.55 11.16
N ASN A 94 -10.68 5.74 11.63
CA ASN A 94 -9.88 6.02 12.81
C ASN A 94 -8.50 6.61 12.46
N ILE A 95 -8.08 6.54 11.19
CA ILE A 95 -6.76 7.01 10.78
C ILE A 95 -6.80 8.51 10.51
N SER A 96 -6.04 9.26 11.31
CA SER A 96 -5.84 10.70 11.15
C SER A 96 -4.76 10.99 10.09
N LEU A 97 -4.77 12.22 9.56
CA LEU A 97 -3.74 12.69 8.61
C LEU A 97 -2.32 12.51 9.17
N ILE A 98 -2.10 12.83 10.45
CA ILE A 98 -0.80 12.68 11.12
C ILE A 98 -0.38 11.20 11.16
N SER A 99 -1.31 10.29 11.41
CA SER A 99 -1.02 8.85 11.43
C SER A 99 -0.64 8.35 10.04
N ALA A 100 -1.30 8.84 8.98
CA ALA A 100 -0.95 8.51 7.60
C ALA A 100 0.43 9.07 7.19
N ILE A 101 0.75 10.31 7.56
CA ILE A 101 2.09 10.89 7.36
C ILE A 101 3.12 10.05 8.11
N ALA A 102 2.87 9.71 9.37
CA ALA A 102 3.78 8.90 10.18
C ALA A 102 3.99 7.49 9.62
N LEU A 103 2.97 6.91 8.97
CA LEU A 103 3.07 5.61 8.29
C LEU A 103 3.96 5.73 7.04
N CYS A 104 3.74 6.71 6.17
CA CYS A 104 4.56 6.95 4.98
C CYS A 104 6.02 7.30 5.35
N VAL A 105 6.22 8.26 6.25
CA VAL A 105 7.56 8.68 6.69
C VAL A 105 8.26 7.54 7.44
N GLY A 106 7.54 6.82 8.30
CA GLY A 106 8.07 5.70 9.06
C GLY A 106 8.47 4.50 8.23
N SER A 107 7.79 4.30 7.09
CA SER A 107 8.14 3.25 6.13
C SER A 107 9.34 3.63 5.26
N GLN A 108 9.43 4.88 4.81
CA GLN A 108 10.57 5.37 4.01
C GLN A 108 11.84 5.48 4.86
N ILE A 109 11.74 6.05 6.07
CA ILE A 109 12.86 6.10 7.02
C ILE A 109 13.06 4.70 7.63
N GLY A 110 13.82 3.87 6.92
CA GLY A 110 14.19 2.53 7.35
C GLY A 110 15.70 2.31 7.36
N SER A 111 16.11 1.13 6.92
CA SER A 111 17.52 0.77 6.73
C SER A 111 18.19 1.49 5.57
N GLY A 112 17.41 2.02 4.62
CA GLY A 112 17.88 2.64 3.38
C GLY A 112 18.87 3.78 3.60
N ILE A 113 18.49 4.77 4.41
CA ILE A 113 19.32 5.96 4.67
C ILE A 113 20.64 5.64 5.40
N PHE A 114 20.77 4.47 6.02
CA PHE A 114 21.97 4.08 6.75
C PHE A 114 22.94 3.22 5.93
N SER A 115 22.47 2.62 4.84
CA SER A 115 23.24 1.70 3.99
C SER A 115 23.48 2.25 2.57
N SER A 116 22.50 2.96 1.99
CA SER A 116 22.61 3.55 0.66
C SER A 116 23.70 4.62 0.50
N PRO A 117 24.02 5.50 1.49
CA PRO A 117 25.01 6.56 1.29
C PRO A 117 26.38 6.05 0.80
N GLY A 118 26.85 4.91 1.34
CA GLY A 118 28.12 4.34 0.92
C GLY A 118 28.12 3.91 -0.54
N VAL A 119 27.06 3.23 -0.98
CA VAL A 119 26.89 2.83 -2.39
C VAL A 119 26.77 4.05 -3.31
N VAL A 120 26.02 5.08 -2.92
CA VAL A 120 25.86 6.30 -3.74
C VAL A 120 27.22 6.97 -3.93
N VAL A 121 27.97 7.18 -2.85
CA VAL A 121 29.28 7.85 -2.89
C VAL A 121 30.33 7.01 -3.62
N ALA A 122 30.34 5.69 -3.43
CA ALA A 122 31.25 4.79 -4.14
C ALA A 122 31.04 4.82 -5.66
N ASN A 123 29.84 5.17 -6.14
CA ASN A 123 29.56 5.28 -7.56
C ASN A 123 29.73 6.72 -8.09
N THR A 124 29.41 7.76 -7.29
CA THR A 124 29.55 9.15 -7.73
C THR A 124 30.97 9.71 -7.55
N GLN A 125 31.76 9.16 -6.62
CA GLN A 125 33.14 9.54 -6.26
C GLN A 125 33.32 10.98 -5.75
N SER A 126 32.20 11.70 -5.58
CA SER A 126 32.14 13.13 -5.31
C SER A 126 30.94 13.46 -4.41
N VAL A 127 31.14 14.43 -3.51
CA VAL A 127 30.16 14.86 -2.50
C VAL A 127 28.98 15.56 -3.16
N GLY A 128 29.25 16.54 -4.02
CA GLY A 128 28.23 17.31 -4.74
C GLY A 128 27.40 16.42 -5.66
N ALA A 129 28.05 15.50 -6.38
CA ALA A 129 27.37 14.52 -7.23
C ALA A 129 26.48 13.57 -6.41
N SER A 130 26.94 13.12 -5.23
CA SER A 130 26.13 12.29 -4.32
C SER A 130 24.87 13.01 -3.84
N LEU A 131 24.98 14.28 -3.42
CA LEU A 131 23.83 15.08 -2.98
C LEU A 131 22.83 15.33 -4.12
N VAL A 132 23.31 15.56 -5.35
CA VAL A 132 22.45 15.68 -6.54
C VAL A 132 21.72 14.37 -6.81
N VAL A 133 22.38 13.21 -6.67
CA VAL A 133 21.72 11.90 -6.81
C VAL A 133 20.63 11.71 -5.76
N TRP A 134 20.87 12.08 -4.50
CA TRP A 134 19.84 12.01 -3.45
C TRP A 134 18.63 12.90 -3.75
N LEU A 135 18.86 14.13 -4.21
CA LEU A 135 17.78 15.03 -4.62
C LEU A 135 17.02 14.47 -5.82
N ALA A 136 17.73 13.96 -6.82
CA ALA A 136 17.14 13.34 -8.01
C ALA A 136 16.30 12.10 -7.64
N SER A 137 16.82 11.20 -6.80
CA SER A 137 16.07 10.04 -6.30
C SER A 137 14.81 10.46 -5.54
N GLY A 138 14.85 11.51 -4.72
CA GLY A 138 13.68 12.03 -4.02
C GLY A 138 12.63 12.61 -4.98
N LEU A 139 13.05 13.39 -5.98
CA LEU A 139 12.15 13.95 -7.01
C LEU A 139 11.55 12.86 -7.91
N LEU A 140 12.35 11.89 -8.33
CA LEU A 140 11.87 10.75 -9.13
C LEU A 140 10.90 9.88 -8.31
N GLY A 141 11.20 9.61 -7.03
CA GLY A 141 10.26 8.95 -6.12
C GLY A 141 8.96 9.74 -5.93
N TRP A 142 9.04 11.07 -5.87
CA TRP A 142 7.88 11.95 -5.76
C TRP A 142 6.93 11.78 -6.95
N THR A 143 7.44 11.52 -8.16
CA THR A 143 6.59 11.29 -9.34
C THR A 143 5.72 10.04 -9.21
N GLY A 144 6.26 8.95 -8.67
CA GLY A 144 5.51 7.73 -8.37
C GLY A 144 4.48 7.95 -7.26
N ALA A 145 4.93 8.58 -6.17
CA ALA A 145 4.09 8.91 -5.03
C ALA A 145 2.89 9.78 -5.42
N SER A 146 3.09 10.77 -6.27
CA SER A 146 2.01 11.63 -6.79
C SER A 146 1.03 10.85 -7.64
N SER A 147 1.52 9.94 -8.48
CA SER A 147 0.67 9.09 -9.33
C SER A 147 -0.22 8.18 -8.49
N PHE A 148 0.31 7.61 -7.41
CA PHE A 148 -0.47 6.85 -6.44
C PHE A 148 -1.44 7.71 -5.64
N ALA A 149 -1.07 8.96 -5.32
CA ALA A 149 -1.97 9.89 -4.64
C ALA A 149 -3.23 10.17 -5.49
N GLU A 150 -3.11 10.29 -6.81
CA GLU A 150 -4.26 10.44 -7.72
C GLU A 150 -5.12 9.18 -7.77
N LEU A 151 -4.51 8.00 -7.91
CA LEU A 151 -5.26 6.74 -7.87
C LEU A 151 -6.01 6.57 -6.54
N GLY A 152 -5.35 6.82 -5.41
CA GLY A 152 -5.94 6.65 -4.09
C GLY A 152 -6.94 7.72 -3.67
N SER A 153 -6.84 8.94 -4.22
CA SER A 153 -7.90 9.95 -4.05
C SER A 153 -9.13 9.64 -4.89
N THR A 154 -8.94 8.98 -6.04
CA THR A 154 -10.03 8.63 -6.96
C THR A 154 -10.74 7.36 -6.52
N ILE A 155 -10.00 6.38 -6.01
CA ILE A 155 -10.49 5.06 -5.59
C ILE A 155 -10.13 4.85 -4.10
N PRO A 156 -10.86 5.47 -3.16
CA PRO A 156 -10.50 5.50 -1.74
C PRO A 156 -10.90 4.22 -0.98
N ILE A 157 -10.51 3.06 -1.50
CA ILE A 157 -10.73 1.74 -0.89
C ILE A 157 -9.42 1.17 -0.32
N ASN A 158 -9.54 0.25 0.64
CA ASN A 158 -8.39 -0.47 1.17
C ASN A 158 -7.81 -1.43 0.13
N GLY A 159 -6.49 -1.62 0.14
CA GLY A 159 -5.80 -2.55 -0.76
C GLY A 159 -4.71 -1.93 -1.62
N GLY A 160 -4.64 -0.59 -1.72
CA GLY A 160 -3.58 0.12 -2.46
C GLY A 160 -3.47 -0.34 -3.91
N ALA A 161 -2.25 -0.72 -4.34
CA ALA A 161 -2.01 -1.17 -5.72
C ALA A 161 -2.90 -2.35 -6.15
N HIS A 162 -3.33 -3.21 -5.22
CA HIS A 162 -4.24 -4.31 -5.50
C HIS A 162 -5.59 -3.82 -6.04
N ALA A 163 -6.20 -2.87 -5.32
CA ALA A 163 -7.46 -2.25 -5.70
C ALA A 163 -7.33 -1.48 -7.04
N TYR A 164 -6.22 -0.77 -7.23
CA TYR A 164 -6.00 0.04 -8.43
C TYR A 164 -5.82 -0.83 -9.68
N LEU A 165 -5.10 -1.95 -9.55
CA LEU A 165 -4.93 -2.93 -10.63
C LEU A 165 -6.22 -3.68 -10.95
N ALA A 166 -7.04 -4.00 -9.93
CA ALA A 166 -8.37 -4.58 -10.14
C ALA A 166 -9.25 -3.67 -11.00
N TYR A 167 -9.27 -2.38 -10.69
CA TYR A 167 -10.04 -1.40 -11.45
C TYR A 167 -9.49 -1.17 -12.86
N SER A 168 -8.16 -1.10 -13.03
CA SER A 168 -7.55 -0.74 -14.32
C SER A 168 -7.48 -1.88 -15.33
N TYR A 169 -7.21 -3.11 -14.88
CA TYR A 169 -6.94 -4.27 -15.74
C TYR A 169 -7.82 -5.50 -15.47
N GLY A 170 -8.66 -5.46 -14.43
CA GLY A 170 -9.52 -6.56 -14.04
C GLY A 170 -8.90 -7.52 -13.00
N PRO A 171 -9.63 -8.60 -12.65
CA PRO A 171 -9.34 -9.42 -11.49
C PRO A 171 -8.08 -10.29 -11.62
N LEU A 172 -7.68 -10.67 -12.84
CA LEU A 172 -6.49 -11.51 -13.06
C LEU A 172 -5.21 -10.79 -12.62
N ILE A 173 -4.97 -9.56 -13.11
CA ILE A 173 -3.75 -8.80 -12.78
C ILE A 173 -3.72 -8.43 -11.30
N SER A 174 -4.89 -8.08 -10.74
CA SER A 174 -5.07 -7.87 -9.31
C SER A 174 -4.67 -9.09 -8.47
N TYR A 175 -5.12 -10.28 -8.89
CA TYR A 175 -4.76 -11.55 -8.25
C TYR A 175 -3.26 -11.83 -8.35
N LEU A 176 -2.65 -11.62 -9.51
CA LEU A 176 -1.20 -11.79 -9.68
C LEU A 176 -0.40 -10.86 -8.76
N PHE A 177 -0.86 -9.63 -8.59
CA PHE A 177 -0.27 -8.71 -7.61
C PHE A 177 -0.43 -9.24 -6.18
N ALA A 178 -1.62 -9.65 -5.76
CA ALA A 178 -1.86 -10.17 -4.42
C ALA A 178 -1.05 -11.44 -4.14
N TRP A 179 -1.05 -12.40 -5.08
CA TRP A 179 -0.25 -13.61 -5.06
C TRP A 179 1.22 -13.28 -4.80
N THR A 180 1.81 -12.45 -5.65
CA THR A 180 3.24 -12.14 -5.58
C THR A 180 3.56 -11.31 -4.33
N SER A 181 2.71 -10.34 -3.99
CA SER A 181 2.92 -9.45 -2.85
C SER A 181 2.87 -10.19 -1.52
N ILE A 182 1.87 -11.06 -1.34
CA ILE A 182 1.65 -11.80 -0.09
C ILE A 182 2.71 -12.91 0.08
N SER A 183 3.06 -13.61 -0.99
CA SER A 183 3.98 -14.74 -0.93
C SER A 183 5.45 -14.32 -0.87
N ALA A 184 5.84 -13.25 -1.59
CA ALA A 184 7.25 -12.92 -1.80
C ALA A 184 7.63 -11.49 -1.43
N LEU A 185 6.94 -10.44 -1.95
CA LEU A 185 7.42 -9.06 -1.75
C LEU A 185 7.37 -8.64 -0.29
N ARG A 186 6.21 -8.77 0.37
CA ARG A 186 6.02 -8.33 1.76
C ARG A 186 6.87 -9.15 2.74
N PRO A 187 6.86 -10.50 2.69
CA PRO A 187 7.69 -11.29 3.59
C PRO A 187 9.19 -11.10 3.32
N GLY A 188 9.60 -10.96 2.05
CA GLY A 188 10.98 -10.75 1.64
C GLY A 188 11.52 -9.40 2.10
N GLY A 189 10.77 -8.31 1.89
CA GLY A 189 11.16 -6.99 2.39
C GLY A 189 11.30 -6.96 3.92
N ASN A 190 10.36 -7.60 4.64
CA ASN A 190 10.45 -7.69 6.10
C ASN A 190 11.62 -8.56 6.57
N ALA A 191 11.95 -9.63 5.84
CA ALA A 191 13.12 -10.44 6.13
C ALA A 191 14.41 -9.61 6.01
N VAL A 192 14.55 -8.81 4.95
CA VAL A 192 15.70 -7.90 4.76
C VAL A 192 15.84 -6.91 5.91
N VAL A 193 14.77 -6.20 6.24
CA VAL A 193 14.80 -5.21 7.33
C VAL A 193 15.11 -5.89 8.68
N SER A 194 14.57 -7.09 8.93
CA SER A 194 14.84 -7.84 10.16
C SER A 194 16.29 -8.34 10.26
N LEU A 195 16.92 -8.70 9.14
CA LEU A 195 18.32 -9.11 9.09
C LEU A 195 19.25 -7.92 9.32
N ILE A 196 18.95 -6.76 8.75
CA ILE A 196 19.69 -5.53 9.01
C ILE A 196 19.56 -5.16 10.50
N PHE A 197 18.35 -5.19 11.05
CA PHE A 197 18.14 -5.01 12.50
C PHE A 197 19.04 -5.95 13.33
N ALA A 198 19.01 -7.24 12.99
CA ALA A 198 19.79 -8.26 13.68
C ALA A 198 21.29 -8.04 13.56
N GLU A 199 21.78 -7.59 12.41
CA GLU A 199 23.18 -7.28 12.18
C GLU A 199 23.65 -6.11 13.06
N TYR A 200 22.90 -4.99 13.08
CA TYR A 200 23.24 -3.85 13.93
C TYR A 200 23.16 -4.20 15.43
N LEU A 201 22.16 -4.99 15.83
CA LEU A 201 21.99 -5.39 17.23
C LEU A 201 23.09 -6.37 17.68
N ASN A 202 23.44 -7.35 16.85
CA ASN A 202 24.52 -8.28 17.18
C ASN A 202 25.89 -7.61 17.18
N ARG A 203 26.14 -6.68 16.25
CA ARG A 203 27.36 -5.84 16.27
C ARG A 203 27.47 -5.06 17.58
N LEU A 204 26.35 -4.54 18.12
CA LEU A 204 26.33 -3.88 19.41
C LEU A 204 26.74 -4.84 20.55
N PHE A 205 26.10 -6.01 20.66
CA PHE A 205 26.42 -6.97 21.72
C PHE A 205 27.86 -7.50 21.64
N TRP A 206 28.36 -7.77 20.42
CA TRP A 206 29.70 -8.33 20.23
C TRP A 206 30.80 -7.28 20.42
N HIS A 207 30.61 -6.03 19.99
CA HIS A 207 31.54 -4.93 20.30
C HIS A 207 31.58 -4.58 21.79
N THR A 208 30.51 -4.84 22.55
CA THR A 208 30.51 -4.67 24.01
C THR A 208 31.32 -5.78 24.71
N THR A 209 31.51 -6.93 24.04
CA THR A 209 32.14 -8.13 24.61
C THR A 209 33.58 -8.33 24.12
N ARG A 210 33.94 -7.80 22.94
CA ARG A 210 35.29 -7.88 22.34
C ARG A 210 35.68 -6.56 21.66
N ALA A 211 36.88 -6.07 21.97
CA ALA A 211 37.37 -4.74 21.56
C ALA A 211 37.64 -4.60 20.06
N GLU A 212 37.92 -5.71 19.35
CA GLU A 212 38.07 -5.75 17.90
C GLU A 212 37.35 -6.98 17.37
N VAL A 213 36.37 -6.77 16.51
CA VAL A 213 35.60 -7.85 15.89
C VAL A 213 35.55 -7.52 14.41
N SER A 214 36.21 -8.33 13.60
CA SER A 214 36.06 -8.24 12.14
C SER A 214 34.61 -8.57 11.75
N PRO A 215 34.04 -7.92 10.71
CA PRO A 215 32.67 -8.15 10.25
C PRO A 215 32.30 -9.64 10.02
N ASP A 216 33.29 -10.48 9.74
CA ASP A 216 33.13 -11.91 9.43
C ASP A 216 33.09 -12.85 10.66
N GLU A 217 33.34 -12.36 11.88
CA GLU A 217 33.33 -13.20 13.09
C GLU A 217 31.93 -13.42 13.69
N ILE A 218 30.91 -12.67 13.26
CA ILE A 218 29.55 -12.82 13.81
C ILE A 218 28.92 -14.07 13.21
N PRO A 219 28.53 -15.07 14.02
CA PRO A 219 27.93 -16.28 13.49
C PRO A 219 26.61 -15.96 12.78
N GLN A 220 26.50 -16.36 11.51
CA GLN A 220 25.31 -16.11 10.68
C GLN A 220 24.01 -16.66 11.32
N TRP A 221 24.11 -17.76 12.09
CA TRP A 221 22.98 -18.32 12.82
C TRP A 221 22.46 -17.40 13.93
N ALA A 222 23.35 -16.61 14.57
CA ALA A 222 22.97 -15.66 15.62
C ALA A 222 22.19 -14.47 15.05
N ILE A 223 22.60 -13.98 13.86
CA ILE A 223 21.87 -12.95 13.11
C ILE A 223 20.48 -13.46 12.71
N LYS A 224 20.38 -14.70 12.22
CA LYS A 224 19.09 -15.29 11.86
C LYS A 224 18.18 -15.45 13.07
N LEU A 225 18.69 -15.90 14.23
CA LEU A 225 17.89 -16.04 15.45
C LEU A 225 17.35 -14.71 15.97
N THR A 226 18.19 -13.66 16.03
CA THR A 226 17.73 -12.34 16.48
C THR A 226 16.74 -11.71 15.52
N ALA A 227 16.90 -11.94 14.19
CA ALA A 227 15.92 -11.51 13.19
C ALA A 227 14.56 -12.21 13.37
N ILE A 228 14.56 -13.54 13.57
CA ILE A 228 13.33 -14.31 13.83
C ILE A 228 12.65 -13.84 15.11
N ALA A 229 13.41 -13.61 16.19
CA ALA A 229 12.89 -13.09 17.44
C ALA A 229 12.21 -11.72 17.25
N ALA A 230 12.82 -10.82 16.46
CA ALA A 230 12.25 -9.52 16.15
C ALA A 230 10.90 -9.62 15.42
N VAL A 231 10.81 -10.50 14.42
CA VAL A 231 9.56 -10.76 13.69
C VAL A 231 8.47 -11.26 14.63
N ILE A 232 8.76 -12.22 15.50
CA ILE A 232 7.79 -12.78 16.46
C ILE A 232 7.28 -11.68 17.41
N VAL A 233 8.18 -10.87 17.98
CA VAL A 233 7.81 -9.79 18.91
C VAL A 233 6.92 -8.76 18.22
N ILE A 234 7.25 -8.36 16.99
CA ILE A 234 6.45 -7.39 16.24
C ILE A 234 5.09 -7.95 15.83
N SER A 235 5.04 -9.19 15.36
CA SER A 235 3.79 -9.86 15.05
C SER A 235 2.89 -9.95 16.27
N ALA A 236 3.44 -10.24 17.45
CA ALA A 236 2.70 -10.21 18.71
C ALA A 236 2.21 -8.79 19.05
N LEU A 237 3.04 -7.76 18.87
CA LEU A 237 2.70 -6.36 19.14
C LEU A 237 1.55 -5.86 18.23
N CYS A 238 1.59 -6.19 16.95
CA CYS A 238 0.53 -5.82 16.00
C CYS A 238 -0.80 -6.51 16.28
N VAL A 239 -0.78 -7.71 16.87
CA VAL A 239 -1.98 -8.51 17.15
C VAL A 239 -2.55 -8.28 18.55
N ALA A 240 -1.74 -7.74 19.48
CA ALA A 240 -2.10 -7.55 20.88
C ALA A 240 -3.37 -6.68 21.05
N THR A 241 -3.48 -5.55 20.34
CA THR A 241 -4.69 -4.73 20.32
C THR A 241 -4.87 -4.05 18.96
N ARG A 242 -6.11 -3.68 18.62
CA ARG A 242 -6.49 -3.05 17.33
C ARG A 242 -5.62 -1.85 16.94
N ASN A 243 -5.28 -1.00 17.92
CA ASN A 243 -4.62 0.28 17.66
C ASN A 243 -3.13 0.30 18.05
N LEU A 244 -2.61 -0.73 18.72
CA LEU A 244 -1.23 -0.71 19.21
C LEU A 244 -0.21 -0.71 18.07
N GLY A 245 -0.41 -1.50 17.01
CA GLY A 245 0.50 -1.50 15.85
C GLY A 245 0.65 -0.11 15.21
N MET A 246 -0.47 0.61 15.06
CA MET A 246 -0.48 1.97 14.52
C MET A 246 0.09 3.01 15.49
N ARG A 247 -0.26 2.95 16.78
CA ARG A 247 0.32 3.83 17.81
C ARG A 247 1.82 3.62 17.94
N ALA A 248 2.27 2.37 17.91
CA ALA A 248 3.69 2.02 17.90
C ALA A 248 4.37 2.55 16.64
N ALA A 249 3.74 2.45 15.46
CA ALA A 249 4.28 3.05 14.24
C ALA A 249 4.49 4.56 14.39
N VAL A 250 3.51 5.30 14.93
CA VAL A 250 3.66 6.74 15.19
C VAL A 250 4.80 7.03 16.16
N ALA A 251 4.89 6.29 17.27
CA ALA A 251 5.94 6.46 18.26
C ALA A 251 7.34 6.15 17.67
N PHE A 252 7.48 5.04 16.96
CA PHE A 252 8.72 4.68 16.28
C PHE A 252 9.11 5.74 15.25
N THR A 253 8.18 6.22 14.43
CA THR A 253 8.46 7.28 13.45
C THR A 253 8.93 8.57 14.13
N ALA A 254 8.32 8.97 15.25
CA ALA A 254 8.76 10.14 16.00
C ALA A 254 10.21 10.01 16.47
N VAL A 255 10.59 8.85 17.01
CA VAL A 255 11.97 8.57 17.43
C VAL A 255 12.93 8.56 16.24
N LYS A 256 12.53 7.99 15.09
CA LYS A 256 13.34 7.98 13.87
C LYS A 256 13.59 9.38 13.31
N ILE A 257 12.56 10.21 13.27
CA ILE A 257 12.70 11.61 12.84
C ILE A 257 13.61 12.35 13.82
N ALA A 258 13.42 12.18 15.12
CA ALA A 258 14.29 12.78 16.14
C ALA A 258 15.76 12.32 15.99
N ALA A 259 15.99 11.04 15.69
CA ALA A 259 17.31 10.50 15.39
C ALA A 259 17.99 11.17 14.19
N LEU A 260 17.29 11.30 13.06
CA LEU A 260 17.84 11.99 11.87
C LEU A 260 18.05 13.49 12.11
N MET A 261 17.15 14.13 12.87
CA MET A 261 17.33 15.52 13.29
C MET A 261 18.55 15.66 14.18
N ALA A 262 18.80 14.73 15.11
CA ALA A 262 19.98 14.74 15.96
C ALA A 262 21.27 14.57 15.12
N VAL A 263 21.29 13.67 14.13
CA VAL A 263 22.41 13.54 13.18
C VAL A 263 22.69 14.87 12.50
N THR A 264 21.64 15.53 12.00
CA THR A 264 21.74 16.82 11.32
C THR A 264 22.28 17.90 12.24
N ILE A 265 21.73 18.03 13.45
CA ILE A 265 22.15 19.03 14.44
C ILE A 265 23.61 18.81 14.84
N LEU A 266 24.02 17.57 15.09
CA LEU A 266 25.41 17.24 15.42
C LEU A 266 26.37 17.58 14.26
N GLY A 267 25.95 17.34 13.02
CA GLY A 267 26.67 17.80 11.82
C GLY A 267 26.83 19.32 11.80
N ILE A 268 25.74 20.08 12.01
CA ILE A 268 25.79 21.55 12.03
C ILE A 268 26.69 22.07 13.17
N ILE A 269 26.64 21.47 14.35
CA ILE A 269 27.50 21.83 15.48
C ILE A 269 28.98 21.62 15.10
N GLN A 270 29.32 20.50 14.46
CA GLN A 270 30.69 20.23 14.02
C GLN A 270 31.17 21.20 12.94
N LEU A 271 30.28 21.56 12.02
CA LEU A 271 30.54 22.60 11.02
C LEU A 271 30.82 23.95 11.69
N ALA A 272 29.99 24.35 12.66
CA ALA A 272 30.14 25.59 13.41
C ALA A 272 31.42 25.63 14.26
N ARG A 273 31.91 24.47 14.74
CA ARG A 273 33.20 24.34 15.45
C ARG A 273 34.42 24.40 14.52
N GLY A 274 34.24 24.57 13.21
CA GLY A 274 35.32 24.61 12.22
C GLY A 274 35.98 23.25 11.96
N ARG A 275 35.40 22.16 12.47
CA ARG A 275 35.92 20.79 12.33
C ARG A 275 35.30 20.05 11.14
N ALA A 276 35.02 20.77 10.05
CA ALA A 276 34.55 20.16 8.82
C ALA A 276 35.64 19.27 8.21
N SER A 277 35.22 18.09 7.73
CA SER A 277 36.04 17.15 6.96
C SER A 277 36.72 17.81 5.77
N SER A 278 37.87 17.25 5.35
CA SER A 278 38.61 17.61 4.13
C SER A 278 37.71 17.64 2.90
N SER A 279 36.80 16.68 2.82
CA SER A 279 35.87 16.49 1.70
C SER A 279 34.92 17.68 1.42
N LEU A 280 34.71 18.59 2.39
CA LEU A 280 33.91 19.81 2.20
C LEU A 280 34.76 21.06 1.95
N ARG A 281 36.08 20.97 2.14
CA ARG A 281 37.02 22.09 1.91
C ARG A 281 37.52 22.13 0.47
N GLU A 282 37.51 20.98 -0.20
CA GLU A 282 37.77 20.87 -1.63
C GLU A 282 36.51 21.20 -2.46
N PRO A 283 36.64 21.56 -3.75
CA PRO A 283 35.48 21.79 -4.59
C PRO A 283 34.55 20.56 -4.59
N LEU A 284 33.25 20.80 -4.38
CA LEU A 284 32.25 19.74 -4.13
C LEU A 284 32.15 18.70 -5.25
N PHE A 285 32.57 19.04 -6.47
CA PHE A 285 32.46 18.20 -7.66
C PHE A 285 33.79 17.59 -8.13
N THR A 286 34.87 17.72 -7.36
CA THR A 286 36.17 17.13 -7.70
C THR A 286 36.08 15.60 -7.72
N ASP A 287 36.71 14.96 -8.73
CA ASP A 287 36.69 13.51 -9.01
C ASP A 287 35.30 12.91 -9.30
N SER A 288 34.33 13.73 -9.73
CA SER A 288 33.01 13.20 -10.09
C SER A 288 33.14 12.16 -11.21
N SER A 289 32.48 11.02 -11.05
CA SER A 289 32.41 10.00 -12.11
C SER A 289 31.80 10.61 -13.38
N HIS A 290 32.35 10.25 -14.54
CA HIS A 290 31.81 10.63 -15.86
C HIS A 290 31.00 9.51 -16.52
N SER A 291 30.90 8.35 -15.87
CA SER A 291 30.23 7.18 -16.44
C SER A 291 28.73 7.20 -16.15
N PRO A 292 27.85 7.14 -17.17
CA PRO A 292 26.40 7.08 -16.95
C PRO A 292 25.95 5.85 -16.15
N SER A 293 26.69 4.73 -16.29
CA SER A 293 26.44 3.50 -15.54
C SER A 293 26.61 3.65 -14.03
N SER A 294 27.60 4.44 -13.58
CA SER A 294 27.79 4.66 -12.15
C SER A 294 26.66 5.51 -11.56
N TYR A 295 26.22 6.56 -12.27
CA TYR A 295 25.03 7.32 -11.84
C TYR A 295 23.77 6.47 -11.83
N ALA A 296 23.63 5.54 -12.77
CA ALA A 296 22.52 4.59 -12.80
C ALA A 296 22.48 3.71 -11.53
N LEU A 297 23.63 3.16 -11.12
CA LEU A 297 23.76 2.36 -9.89
C LEU A 297 23.53 3.21 -8.63
N ALA A 298 24.02 4.45 -8.62
CA ALA A 298 23.80 5.39 -7.53
C ALA A 298 22.32 5.74 -7.37
N LEU A 299 21.62 6.04 -8.47
CA LEU A 299 20.18 6.31 -8.50
C LEU A 299 19.36 5.09 -8.05
N TYR A 300 19.78 3.88 -8.44
CA TYR A 300 19.14 2.65 -7.98
C TYR A 300 19.18 2.52 -6.45
N SER A 301 20.36 2.74 -5.84
CA SER A 301 20.54 2.72 -4.38
C SER A 301 19.77 3.83 -3.68
N GLY A 302 19.73 5.03 -4.26
CA GLY A 302 18.98 6.17 -3.74
C GLY A 302 17.46 5.94 -3.80
N LEU A 303 16.94 5.44 -4.93
CA LEU A 303 15.52 5.14 -5.10
C LEU A 303 15.04 4.03 -4.16
N TRP A 304 15.90 3.05 -3.88
CA TRP A 304 15.62 2.04 -2.86
C TRP A 304 15.47 2.65 -1.45
N ALA A 305 16.27 3.66 -1.10
CA ALA A 305 16.13 4.33 0.18
C ALA A 305 14.83 5.13 0.33
N PHE A 306 14.24 5.60 -0.77
CA PHE A 306 12.96 6.32 -0.78
C PHE A 306 11.73 5.41 -0.88
N ASP A 307 11.90 4.08 -1.00
CA ASP A 307 10.77 3.16 -1.15
C ASP A 307 9.83 3.16 0.09
N GLY A 308 8.55 2.88 -0.12
CA GLY A 308 7.53 2.86 0.95
C GLY A 308 6.63 4.09 1.05
N TRP A 309 6.65 4.97 0.05
CA TRP A 309 5.70 6.08 -0.09
C TRP A 309 4.26 5.61 -0.37
N ASP A 310 4.07 4.38 -0.85
CA ASP A 310 2.78 3.79 -1.22
C ASP A 310 1.98 3.25 -0.03
N GLN A 311 2.58 3.11 1.16
CA GLN A 311 1.96 2.42 2.31
C GLN A 311 0.63 3.02 2.78
N ALA A 312 0.47 4.35 2.72
CA ALA A 312 -0.80 4.98 3.10
C ALA A 312 -1.97 4.57 2.18
N ASN A 313 -1.70 4.16 0.93
CA ASN A 313 -2.73 3.69 0.01
C ASN A 313 -3.37 2.38 0.47
N PHE A 314 -2.66 1.54 1.22
CA PHE A 314 -3.20 0.26 1.72
C PHE A 314 -4.21 0.45 2.84
N VAL A 315 -4.18 1.59 3.53
CA VAL A 315 -5.05 1.94 4.65
C VAL A 315 -6.00 3.10 4.33
N CYS A 316 -6.15 3.42 3.03
CA CYS A 316 -6.89 4.58 2.54
C CYS A 316 -8.37 4.58 2.99
N GLY A 317 -9.04 3.43 2.95
CA GLY A 317 -10.45 3.28 3.34
C GLY A 317 -10.73 3.50 4.83
N GLU A 318 -9.69 3.47 5.69
CA GLU A 318 -9.80 3.76 7.12
C GLU A 318 -9.43 5.21 7.47
N MET A 319 -9.01 6.01 6.48
CA MET A 319 -8.64 7.41 6.67
C MET A 319 -9.86 8.32 6.75
N LYS A 320 -9.80 9.29 7.66
CA LYS A 320 -10.74 10.41 7.69
C LYS A 320 -10.52 11.27 6.45
N ASN A 321 -11.57 11.53 5.66
CA ASN A 321 -11.53 12.33 4.42
C ASN A 321 -10.39 11.91 3.47
N ALA A 322 -10.34 10.62 3.11
CA ALA A 322 -9.30 10.00 2.32
C ALA A 322 -8.96 10.77 1.02
N GLU A 323 -9.97 11.21 0.27
CA GLU A 323 -9.83 11.95 -1.01
C GLU A 323 -8.91 13.18 -0.91
N ARG A 324 -8.97 13.91 0.22
CA ARG A 324 -8.17 15.13 0.44
C ARG A 324 -6.94 14.87 1.30
N ASN A 325 -7.05 13.98 2.27
CA ASN A 325 -5.98 13.75 3.25
C ASN A 325 -4.90 12.81 2.72
N LEU A 326 -5.22 11.87 1.84
CA LEU A 326 -4.21 10.98 1.26
C LEU A 326 -3.18 11.73 0.40
N PRO A 327 -3.56 12.59 -0.56
CA PRO A 327 -2.58 13.36 -1.33
C PRO A 327 -1.73 14.28 -0.46
N ARG A 328 -2.33 14.90 0.56
CA ARG A 328 -1.61 15.73 1.53
C ARG A 328 -0.61 14.93 2.34
N ALA A 329 -0.99 13.73 2.79
CA ALA A 329 -0.10 12.84 3.54
C ALA A 329 1.11 12.43 2.69
N ILE A 330 0.88 12.02 1.45
CA ILE A 330 1.93 11.56 0.53
C ILE A 330 2.91 12.70 0.22
N HIS A 331 2.43 13.86 -0.24
CA HIS A 331 3.32 14.99 -0.57
C HIS A 331 4.12 15.50 0.61
N LEU A 332 3.47 15.67 1.77
CA LEU A 332 4.17 16.13 2.97
C LEU A 332 5.20 15.09 3.43
N SER A 333 4.89 13.80 3.34
CA SER A 333 5.85 12.75 3.67
C SER A 333 7.07 12.76 2.74
N MET A 334 6.88 12.90 1.42
CA MET A 334 7.98 12.98 0.45
C MET A 334 8.87 14.19 0.69
N GLY A 335 8.28 15.36 0.96
CA GLY A 335 9.02 16.58 1.28
C GLY A 335 9.85 16.44 2.56
N ILE A 336 9.26 15.92 3.64
CA ILE A 336 9.95 15.68 4.91
C ILE A 336 11.12 14.70 4.72
N VAL A 337 10.88 13.56 4.06
CA VAL A 337 11.91 12.52 3.89
C VAL A 337 13.05 13.02 3.00
N THR A 338 12.76 13.70 1.89
CA THR A 338 13.78 14.24 0.99
C THR A 338 14.67 15.25 1.72
N LEU A 339 14.07 16.15 2.50
CA LEU A 339 14.82 17.13 3.29
C LEU A 339 15.70 16.44 4.35
N LEU A 340 15.14 15.51 5.13
CA LEU A 340 15.88 14.79 6.17
C LEU A 340 17.03 13.96 5.58
N PHE A 341 16.82 13.31 4.44
CA PHE A 341 17.87 12.50 3.80
C PHE A 341 19.00 13.37 3.26
N LEU A 342 18.69 14.51 2.63
CA LEU A 342 19.72 15.46 2.19
C LEU A 342 20.52 16.02 3.36
N LEU A 343 19.84 16.42 4.44
CA LEU A 343 20.48 16.95 5.64
C LEU A 343 21.33 15.91 6.35
N ALA A 344 20.87 14.66 6.44
CA ALA A 344 21.64 13.56 7.02
C ALA A 344 22.90 13.25 6.21
N ASN A 345 22.79 13.16 4.87
CA ASN A 345 23.95 12.95 4.01
C ASN A 345 24.95 14.10 4.09
N LEU A 346 24.46 15.35 4.11
CA LEU A 346 25.32 16.51 4.34
C LEU A 346 26.04 16.41 5.68
N ALA A 347 25.34 16.04 6.76
CA ALA A 347 25.95 15.85 8.08
C ALA A 347 27.01 14.74 8.08
N TYR A 348 26.79 13.64 7.35
CA TYR A 348 27.81 12.59 7.20
C TYR A 348 29.08 13.14 6.55
N PHE A 349 28.98 13.93 5.48
CA PHE A 349 30.16 14.56 4.86
C PHE A 349 30.82 15.65 5.70
N VAL A 350 30.09 16.26 6.64
CA VAL A 350 30.70 17.20 7.61
C VAL A 350 31.66 16.47 8.55
N VAL A 351 31.29 15.27 9.00
CA VAL A 351 32.02 14.55 10.05
C VAL A 351 33.00 13.52 9.48
N LEU A 352 32.65 12.88 8.37
CA LEU A 352 33.42 11.81 7.74
C LEU A 352 33.98 12.25 6.38
N ASP A 353 35.09 11.65 5.98
CA ASP A 353 35.64 11.85 4.63
C ASP A 353 34.89 10.98 3.60
N LYS A 354 34.78 11.45 2.34
CA LYS A 354 34.08 10.77 1.25
C LYS A 354 34.57 9.33 1.05
N VAL A 355 35.86 9.08 1.28
CA VAL A 355 36.46 7.74 1.15
C VAL A 355 35.94 6.80 2.24
N ILE A 356 35.85 7.28 3.49
CA ILE A 356 35.32 6.49 4.61
C ILE A 356 33.84 6.17 4.39
N VAL A 357 33.07 7.17 3.93
CA VAL A 357 31.65 6.98 3.62
C VAL A 357 31.47 5.96 2.49
N GLY A 358 32.24 6.06 1.41
CA GLY A 358 32.15 5.16 0.26
C GLY A 358 32.54 3.71 0.55
N LEU A 359 33.40 3.46 1.53
CA LEU A 359 33.82 2.12 1.95
C LEU A 359 32.94 1.52 3.05
N SER A 360 32.11 2.34 3.71
CA SER A 360 31.33 1.90 4.86
C SER A 360 29.97 1.37 4.48
N ASN A 361 29.68 0.15 4.91
CA ASN A 361 28.33 -0.42 4.91
C ASN A 361 27.50 0.03 6.14
N THR A 362 28.12 0.69 7.13
CA THR A 362 27.50 1.09 8.39
C THR A 362 27.83 2.55 8.75
N VAL A 363 27.51 3.48 7.84
CA VAL A 363 27.88 4.90 7.92
C VAL A 363 27.49 5.55 9.25
N ALA A 364 26.34 5.18 9.81
CA ALA A 364 25.88 5.71 11.09
C ALA A 364 26.78 5.33 12.28
N ILE A 365 27.36 4.12 12.29
CA ILE A 365 28.28 3.69 13.35
C ILE A 365 29.57 4.49 13.26
N ASP A 366 30.09 4.67 12.06
CA ASP A 366 31.34 5.42 11.84
C ASP A 366 31.16 6.90 12.17
N PHE A 367 29.99 7.47 11.86
CA PHE A 367 29.62 8.83 12.27
C PHE A 367 29.60 8.96 13.79
N GLY A 368 28.97 8.01 14.50
CA GLY A 368 28.96 7.98 15.96
C GLY A 368 30.36 7.84 16.56
N ARG A 369 31.21 6.98 15.97
CA ARG A 369 32.61 6.77 16.38
C ARG A 369 33.45 8.03 16.22
N ALA A 370 33.29 8.75 15.11
CA ALA A 370 34.00 9.99 14.86
C ALA A 370 33.62 11.11 15.85
N LEU A 371 32.39 11.12 16.37
CA LEU A 371 31.93 12.15 17.30
C LEU A 371 32.23 11.87 18.77
N PHE A 372 31.94 10.66 19.24
CA PHE A 372 31.98 10.30 20.66
C PHE A 372 32.80 9.04 20.95
N GLY A 373 33.65 8.61 20.01
CA GLY A 373 34.45 7.40 20.15
C GLY A 373 33.60 6.12 20.19
N PRO A 374 34.07 5.04 20.81
CA PRO A 374 33.37 3.74 20.83
C PRO A 374 31.93 3.82 21.36
N ILE A 375 31.69 4.66 22.38
CA ILE A 375 30.36 4.86 22.98
C ILE A 375 29.39 5.45 21.94
N GLY A 376 29.84 6.41 21.14
CA GLY A 376 29.05 6.99 20.06
C GLY A 376 28.66 5.96 19.01
N GLY A 377 29.59 5.09 18.62
CA GLY A 377 29.31 3.98 17.71
C GLY A 377 28.18 3.08 18.22
N SER A 378 28.21 2.72 19.51
CA SER A 378 27.19 1.89 20.15
C SER A 378 25.81 2.58 20.20
N VAL A 379 25.75 3.87 20.56
CA VAL A 379 24.49 4.64 20.60
C VAL A 379 23.85 4.72 19.22
N PHE A 380 24.64 5.03 18.19
CA PHE A 380 24.14 5.12 16.82
C PHE A 380 23.75 3.75 16.25
N ALA A 381 24.46 2.67 16.60
CA ALA A 381 24.06 1.31 16.24
C ALA A 381 22.69 0.94 16.84
N PHE A 382 22.47 1.24 18.13
CA PHE A 382 21.18 1.02 18.78
C PHE A 382 20.06 1.84 18.14
N MET A 383 20.33 3.11 17.84
CA MET A 383 19.39 4.01 17.17
C MET A 383 18.96 3.48 15.79
N VAL A 384 19.91 2.97 14.99
CA VAL A 384 19.63 2.35 13.69
C VAL A 384 18.84 1.05 13.84
N ALA A 385 19.21 0.19 14.80
CA ALA A 385 18.47 -1.03 15.09
C ALA A 385 17.02 -0.69 15.48
N PHE A 386 16.81 0.27 16.38
CA PHE A 386 15.48 0.73 16.76
C PHE A 386 14.67 1.27 15.57
N SER A 387 15.33 1.97 14.63
CA SER A 387 14.70 2.40 13.38
C SER A 387 14.26 1.22 12.50
N CYS A 388 15.11 0.21 12.32
CA CYS A 388 14.77 -0.99 11.54
C CYS A 388 13.60 -1.75 12.19
N PHE A 389 13.58 -1.86 13.52
CA PHE A 389 12.46 -2.45 14.26
C PHE A 389 11.14 -1.70 14.03
N GLY A 390 11.18 -0.37 14.02
CA GLY A 390 10.01 0.45 13.70
C GLY A 390 9.50 0.29 12.26
N ALA A 391 10.41 0.12 11.29
CA ALA A 391 10.05 -0.13 9.89
C ALA A 391 9.39 -1.50 9.73
N LEU A 392 9.91 -2.51 10.41
CA LEU A 392 9.35 -3.87 10.43
C LEU A 392 7.92 -3.87 11.01
N ASN A 393 7.64 -3.07 12.05
CA ASN A 393 6.29 -2.89 12.59
C ASN A 393 5.32 -2.24 11.58
N GLY A 394 5.73 -1.15 10.93
CA GLY A 394 4.91 -0.48 9.92
C GLY A 394 4.55 -1.40 8.75
N SER A 395 5.52 -2.15 8.24
CA SER A 395 5.31 -3.08 7.12
C SER A 395 4.50 -4.32 7.52
N ALA A 396 4.74 -4.90 8.71
CA ALA A 396 3.94 -6.02 9.20
C ALA A 396 2.45 -5.62 9.36
N PHE A 397 2.19 -4.41 9.85
CA PHE A 397 0.83 -3.87 9.98
C PHE A 397 0.12 -3.77 8.64
N THR A 398 0.73 -3.14 7.62
CA THR A 398 0.09 -2.99 6.30
C THR A 398 -0.05 -4.32 5.57
N SER A 399 0.91 -5.23 5.74
CA SER A 399 0.88 -6.55 5.11
C SER A 399 -0.26 -7.43 5.63
N ALA A 400 -0.55 -7.39 6.94
CA ALA A 400 -1.69 -8.12 7.48
C ALA A 400 -3.04 -7.59 6.97
N HIS A 401 -3.16 -6.28 6.70
CA HIS A 401 -4.38 -5.72 6.09
C HIS A 401 -4.54 -6.19 4.64
N LEU A 402 -3.45 -6.19 3.86
CA LEU A 402 -3.47 -6.71 2.49
C LEU A 402 -3.89 -8.19 2.45
N ILE A 403 -3.34 -9.02 3.34
CA ILE A 403 -3.70 -10.46 3.42
C ILE A 403 -5.15 -10.64 3.89
N ALA A 404 -5.63 -9.83 4.84
CA ALA A 404 -7.01 -9.89 5.30
C ALA A 404 -8.01 -9.53 4.19
N VAL A 405 -7.71 -8.50 3.38
CA VAL A 405 -8.51 -8.13 2.20
C VAL A 405 -8.50 -9.26 1.16
N ALA A 406 -7.32 -9.80 0.83
CA ALA A 406 -7.22 -10.94 -0.10
C ALA A 406 -7.95 -12.20 0.39
N GLY A 407 -8.02 -12.42 1.70
CA GLY A 407 -8.81 -13.50 2.29
C GLY A 407 -10.32 -13.26 2.22
N ARG A 408 -10.77 -12.01 2.22
CA ARG A 408 -12.20 -11.64 2.04
C ARG A 408 -12.63 -11.73 0.58
N GLU A 409 -11.74 -11.43 -0.35
CA GLU A 409 -11.98 -11.57 -1.80
C GLU A 409 -11.79 -13.02 -2.30
N HIS A 410 -11.71 -14.00 -1.40
CA HIS A 410 -11.53 -15.43 -1.71
C HIS A 410 -10.27 -15.78 -2.52
N TYR A 411 -9.29 -14.87 -2.62
CA TYR A 411 -7.99 -15.16 -3.24
C TYR A 411 -7.13 -16.07 -2.37
N LEU A 412 -7.31 -15.96 -1.05
CA LEU A 412 -6.81 -16.89 -0.05
C LEU A 412 -8.00 -17.57 0.64
N PRO A 413 -7.79 -18.74 1.28
CA PRO A 413 -8.82 -19.36 2.11
C PRO A 413 -9.45 -18.34 3.05
N ALA A 414 -10.80 -18.29 3.09
CA ALA A 414 -11.57 -17.27 3.82
C ALA A 414 -11.21 -17.15 5.31
N TRP A 415 -10.57 -18.18 5.87
CA TRP A 415 -10.00 -18.19 7.21
C TRP A 415 -8.97 -17.07 7.45
N PHE A 416 -8.19 -16.66 6.44
CA PHE A 416 -7.23 -15.56 6.56
C PHE A 416 -7.88 -14.17 6.60
N GLY A 417 -9.11 -14.04 6.07
CA GLY A 417 -9.90 -12.81 6.12
C GLY A 417 -10.67 -12.58 7.42
N LYS A 418 -10.71 -13.58 8.32
CA LYS A 418 -11.43 -13.51 9.60
C LYS A 418 -10.66 -12.66 10.62
N LEU A 419 -11.37 -11.71 11.23
CA LEU A 419 -10.89 -10.92 12.36
C LEU A 419 -11.12 -11.68 13.67
N HIS A 420 -10.26 -11.46 14.66
CA HIS A 420 -10.43 -12.02 16.00
C HIS A 420 -11.65 -11.39 16.69
N SER A 421 -12.50 -12.22 17.32
CA SER A 421 -13.80 -11.81 17.90
C SER A 421 -13.69 -10.67 18.93
N THR A 422 -12.71 -10.74 19.83
CA THR A 422 -12.56 -9.75 20.92
C THR A 422 -11.63 -8.58 20.59
N ARG A 423 -10.60 -8.81 19.77
CA ARG A 423 -9.55 -7.81 19.48
C ARG A 423 -9.77 -7.06 18.17
N LYS A 424 -10.64 -7.59 17.30
CA LYS A 424 -10.85 -7.12 15.92
C LYS A 424 -9.56 -6.98 15.12
N THR A 425 -8.55 -7.80 15.42
CA THR A 425 -7.25 -7.85 14.72
C THR A 425 -7.17 -9.06 13.78
N PRO A 426 -6.48 -8.95 12.63
CA PRO A 426 -6.33 -10.05 11.67
C PRO A 426 -5.20 -11.01 12.09
N VAL A 427 -5.45 -11.82 13.12
CA VAL A 427 -4.47 -12.75 13.71
C VAL A 427 -3.94 -13.75 12.68
N ASN A 428 -4.84 -14.38 11.91
CA ASN A 428 -4.48 -15.44 10.95
C ASN A 428 -3.61 -14.87 9.81
N ALA A 429 -3.97 -13.69 9.32
CA ALA A 429 -3.20 -12.98 8.29
C ALA A 429 -1.79 -12.62 8.78
N MET A 430 -1.68 -12.12 10.01
CA MET A 430 -0.37 -11.81 10.61
C MET A 430 0.47 -13.08 10.82
N CYS A 431 -0.14 -14.19 11.24
CA CYS A 431 0.55 -15.46 11.40
C CYS A 431 1.10 -15.97 10.07
N LEU A 432 0.31 -15.92 8.99
CA LEU A 432 0.77 -16.27 7.65
C LEU A 432 1.97 -15.42 7.23
N HIS A 433 1.87 -14.10 7.41
CA HIS A 433 2.96 -13.18 7.11
C HIS A 433 4.22 -13.52 7.91
N ALA A 434 4.09 -13.73 9.22
CA ALA A 434 5.22 -14.05 10.11
C ALA A 434 5.90 -15.36 9.71
N VAL A 435 5.13 -16.41 9.43
CA VAL A 435 5.65 -17.71 8.99
C VAL A 435 6.41 -17.56 7.68
N LEU A 436 5.85 -16.87 6.69
CA LEU A 436 6.53 -16.60 5.42
C LEU A 436 7.83 -15.84 5.68
N THR A 437 7.82 -14.76 6.47
CA THR A 437 9.04 -14.00 6.78
C THR A 437 10.11 -14.88 7.46
N ILE A 438 9.72 -15.74 8.40
CA ILE A 438 10.65 -16.67 9.08
C ILE A 438 11.24 -17.69 8.11
N VAL A 439 10.44 -18.21 7.17
CA VAL A 439 10.93 -19.10 6.11
C VAL A 439 11.95 -18.38 5.24
N PHE A 440 11.68 -17.14 4.84
CA PHE A 440 12.61 -16.32 4.07
C PHE A 440 13.94 -16.09 4.82
N ILE A 441 13.90 -15.85 6.15
CA ILE A 441 15.11 -15.70 6.98
C ILE A 441 15.88 -17.02 7.11
N SER A 442 15.17 -18.14 7.30
CA SER A 442 15.77 -19.45 7.59
C SER A 442 16.40 -20.07 6.34
N VAL A 443 15.63 -20.14 5.26
CA VAL A 443 16.01 -20.76 3.97
C VAL A 443 16.92 -19.82 3.15
N GLY A 444 16.92 -18.52 3.43
CA GLY A 444 17.76 -17.53 2.77
C GLY A 444 19.25 -17.78 2.98
N GLY A 445 19.84 -18.64 2.15
CA GLY A 445 21.28 -18.79 1.94
C GLY A 445 21.80 -17.96 0.74
N GLY A 446 20.88 -17.39 -0.06
CA GLY A 446 21.16 -16.49 -1.18
C GLY A 446 20.39 -15.17 -1.05
N PHE A 447 20.63 -14.44 0.03
CA PHE A 447 19.97 -13.16 0.38
C PHE A 447 19.89 -12.16 -0.80
N ARG A 448 20.97 -12.06 -1.58
CA ARG A 448 21.06 -11.15 -2.73
C ARG A 448 20.08 -11.50 -3.86
N SER A 449 19.91 -12.80 -4.13
CA SER A 449 19.02 -13.30 -5.19
C SER A 449 17.55 -13.04 -4.88
N LEU A 450 17.18 -13.20 -3.61
CA LEU A 450 15.81 -12.99 -3.14
C LEU A 450 15.42 -11.50 -3.10
N ILE A 451 16.38 -10.63 -2.81
CA ILE A 451 16.23 -9.18 -2.93
C ILE A 451 16.05 -8.79 -4.39
N ASN A 452 16.92 -9.26 -5.28
CA ASN A 452 16.81 -8.97 -6.72
C ASN A 452 15.44 -9.40 -7.25
N PHE A 453 14.98 -10.60 -6.87
CA PHE A 453 13.64 -11.10 -7.17
C PHE A 453 12.55 -10.13 -6.70
N ALA A 454 12.58 -9.75 -5.42
CA ALA A 454 11.56 -8.89 -4.83
C ALA A 454 11.53 -7.51 -5.48
N VAL A 455 12.71 -6.92 -5.78
CA VAL A 455 12.81 -5.61 -6.41
C VAL A 455 12.25 -5.65 -7.82
N VAL A 456 12.61 -6.63 -8.65
CA VAL A 456 12.06 -6.77 -10.01
C VAL A 456 10.54 -6.91 -9.97
N ALA A 457 10.01 -7.75 -9.08
CA ALA A 457 8.58 -7.95 -8.96
C ALA A 457 7.86 -6.67 -8.48
N SER A 458 8.37 -5.98 -7.46
CA SER A 458 7.80 -4.72 -6.95
C SER A 458 7.73 -3.64 -8.03
N TRP A 459 8.85 -3.37 -8.72
CA TRP A 459 8.90 -2.33 -9.74
C TRP A 459 8.06 -2.66 -10.97
N ALA A 460 7.88 -3.95 -11.30
CA ALA A 460 6.99 -4.37 -12.37
C ALA A 460 5.53 -4.02 -12.05
N PHE A 461 5.08 -4.27 -10.81
CA PHE A 461 3.73 -3.91 -10.40
C PHE A 461 3.55 -2.40 -10.18
N TYR A 462 4.58 -1.69 -9.72
CA TYR A 462 4.55 -0.21 -9.69
C TYR A 462 4.42 0.38 -11.09
N PHE A 463 5.17 -0.14 -12.07
CA PHE A 463 5.00 0.22 -13.46
C PHE A 463 3.58 -0.04 -13.95
N LEU A 464 3.05 -1.25 -13.75
CA LEU A 464 1.69 -1.60 -14.19
C LEU A 464 0.63 -0.71 -13.54
N THR A 465 0.77 -0.39 -12.26
CA THR A 465 -0.19 0.44 -11.51
C THR A 465 -0.21 1.87 -12.07
N VAL A 466 0.94 2.49 -12.28
CA VAL A 466 1.02 3.86 -12.82
C VAL A 466 0.68 3.90 -14.31
N LEU A 467 1.02 2.85 -15.08
CA LEU A 467 0.53 2.70 -16.44
C LEU A 467 -1.01 2.59 -16.46
N GLY A 468 -1.60 1.90 -15.48
CA GLY A 468 -3.05 1.82 -15.27
C GLY A 468 -3.67 3.21 -15.11
N LEU A 469 -3.04 4.10 -14.34
CA LEU A 469 -3.47 5.50 -14.23
C LEU A 469 -3.49 6.22 -15.59
N VAL A 470 -2.44 6.04 -16.40
CA VAL A 470 -2.37 6.64 -17.74
C VAL A 470 -3.48 6.09 -18.65
N ILE A 471 -3.73 4.78 -18.61
CA ILE A 471 -4.80 4.13 -19.34
C ILE A 471 -6.17 4.67 -18.90
N LEU A 472 -6.41 4.80 -17.59
CA LEU A 472 -7.65 5.34 -17.05
C LEU A 472 -7.90 6.78 -17.47
N ARG A 473 -6.87 7.60 -17.69
CA ARG A 473 -7.04 8.96 -18.21
C ARG A 473 -7.59 9.00 -19.64
N ILE A 474 -7.30 7.96 -20.42
CA ILE A 474 -7.75 7.84 -21.81
C ILE A 474 -9.12 7.16 -21.87
N LYS A 475 -9.31 6.07 -21.11
CA LYS A 475 -10.55 5.29 -21.11
C LYS A 475 -11.69 6.00 -20.37
N GLU A 476 -11.40 6.62 -19.23
CA GLU A 476 -12.40 7.23 -18.34
C GLU A 476 -12.02 8.69 -18.03
N PRO A 477 -12.19 9.61 -19.01
CA PRO A 477 -11.83 11.01 -18.84
C PRO A 477 -12.78 11.76 -17.89
N MET A 478 -14.02 11.28 -17.73
CA MET A 478 -15.06 11.89 -16.89
C MET A 478 -15.06 11.38 -15.43
N LEU A 479 -14.13 10.50 -15.08
CA LEU A 479 -13.99 10.01 -13.70
C LEU A 479 -13.64 11.17 -12.77
N ASP A 480 -14.38 11.34 -11.66
CA ASP A 480 -14.10 12.40 -10.68
C ASP A 480 -12.74 12.16 -10.02
N ARG A 481 -11.87 13.16 -10.09
CA ARG A 481 -10.48 13.09 -9.60
C ARG A 481 -10.23 14.26 -8.65
N PRO A 482 -10.47 14.08 -7.34
CA PRO A 482 -10.27 15.14 -6.36
C PRO A 482 -8.84 15.70 -6.33
N TYR A 483 -7.86 14.85 -6.66
CA TYR A 483 -6.48 15.25 -6.89
C TYR A 483 -6.01 14.70 -8.25
N LYS A 484 -5.38 15.56 -9.05
CA LYS A 484 -4.92 15.23 -10.42
C LYS A 484 -3.50 15.71 -10.61
N THR A 485 -2.61 14.78 -10.94
CA THR A 485 -1.21 15.07 -11.28
C THR A 485 -1.08 15.62 -12.71
N TRP A 486 0.07 16.20 -13.03
CA TRP A 486 0.39 16.54 -14.41
C TRP A 486 0.69 15.26 -15.18
N ILE A 487 0.26 15.13 -16.45
CA ILE A 487 0.44 13.87 -17.21
C ILE A 487 1.91 13.48 -17.39
N ILE A 488 2.81 14.46 -17.34
CA ILE A 488 4.25 14.25 -17.42
C ILE A 488 4.74 13.44 -16.21
N THR A 489 4.13 13.60 -15.04
CA THR A 489 4.53 12.93 -13.79
C THR A 489 4.44 11.39 -13.87
N PRO A 490 3.28 10.77 -14.20
CA PRO A 490 3.22 9.32 -14.34
C PRO A 490 4.05 8.80 -15.53
N LEU A 491 4.25 9.60 -16.59
CA LEU A 491 5.11 9.20 -17.71
C LEU A 491 6.60 9.13 -17.31
N ILE A 492 7.09 10.11 -16.55
CA ILE A 492 8.45 10.07 -15.98
C ILE A 492 8.59 8.86 -15.07
N PHE A 493 7.62 8.60 -14.20
CA PHE A 493 7.69 7.43 -13.31
C PHE A 493 7.71 6.11 -14.08
N CYS A 494 6.90 5.97 -15.14
CA CYS A 494 6.94 4.81 -16.02
C CYS A 494 8.33 4.62 -16.66
N ALA A 495 8.98 5.70 -17.10
CA ALA A 495 10.33 5.63 -17.64
C ALA A 495 11.37 5.19 -16.58
N VAL A 496 11.26 5.72 -15.35
CA VAL A 496 12.10 5.33 -14.21
C VAL A 496 11.88 3.85 -13.85
N ALA A 497 10.63 3.40 -13.80
CA ALA A 497 10.31 2.01 -13.46
C ALA A 497 10.85 1.04 -14.52
N ILE A 498 10.73 1.37 -15.82
CA ILE A 498 11.35 0.58 -16.91
C ILE A 498 12.87 0.53 -16.73
N PHE A 499 13.51 1.68 -16.46
CA PHE A 499 14.95 1.75 -16.23
C PHE A 499 15.40 0.85 -15.06
N LEU A 500 14.67 0.88 -13.94
CA LEU A 500 14.95 0.04 -12.77
C LEU A 500 14.65 -1.44 -13.00
N LEU A 501 13.76 -1.79 -13.93
CA LEU A 501 13.50 -3.17 -14.34
C LEU A 501 14.61 -3.69 -15.26
N CYS A 502 15.10 -2.87 -16.19
CA CYS A 502 16.14 -3.29 -17.14
C CYS A 502 17.45 -3.68 -16.44
N MET A 503 17.86 -2.93 -15.40
CA MET A 503 19.12 -3.16 -14.68
C MET A 503 19.24 -4.60 -14.13
N PRO A 504 18.33 -5.10 -13.28
CA PRO A 504 18.39 -6.48 -12.79
C PRO A 504 18.16 -7.53 -13.86
N ILE A 505 17.33 -7.27 -14.89
CA ILE A 505 17.10 -8.22 -15.98
C ILE A 505 18.40 -8.47 -16.76
N ILE A 506 19.20 -7.43 -16.99
CA ILE A 506 20.49 -7.55 -17.68
C ILE A 506 21.54 -8.19 -16.75
N ALA A 507 21.57 -7.78 -15.48
CA ALA A 507 22.57 -8.27 -14.53
C ALA A 507 22.34 -9.73 -14.10
N ALA A 508 21.09 -10.16 -13.97
CA ALA A 508 20.70 -11.48 -13.48
C ALA A 508 19.47 -12.02 -14.24
N PRO A 509 19.63 -12.40 -15.53
CA PRO A 509 18.50 -12.79 -16.38
C PRO A 509 17.77 -14.05 -15.89
N LEU A 510 18.49 -14.99 -15.28
CA LEU A 510 17.89 -16.20 -14.69
C LEU A 510 16.96 -15.88 -13.52
N GLU A 511 17.34 -14.91 -12.69
CA GLU A 511 16.52 -14.47 -11.55
C GLU A 511 15.26 -13.75 -12.05
N ALA A 512 15.39 -12.88 -13.06
CA ALA A 512 14.26 -12.22 -13.70
C ALA A 512 13.30 -13.24 -14.37
N LEU A 513 13.83 -14.27 -15.01
CA LEU A 513 13.02 -15.35 -15.58
C LEU A 513 12.29 -16.13 -14.48
N ALA A 514 12.95 -16.37 -13.34
CA ALA A 514 12.32 -16.99 -12.18
C ALA A 514 11.19 -16.12 -11.60
N VAL A 515 11.35 -14.78 -11.58
CA VAL A 515 10.27 -13.84 -11.21
C VAL A 515 9.07 -14.00 -12.15
N LEU A 516 9.30 -13.95 -13.46
CA LEU A 516 8.23 -14.12 -14.44
C LEU A 516 7.56 -15.50 -14.33
N GLY A 517 8.35 -16.55 -14.09
CA GLY A 517 7.85 -17.90 -13.81
C GLY A 517 6.99 -17.96 -12.54
N PHE A 518 7.41 -17.29 -11.46
CA PHE A 518 6.68 -17.26 -10.21
C PHE A 518 5.38 -16.44 -10.28
N VAL A 519 5.41 -15.28 -10.95
CA VAL A 519 4.23 -14.47 -11.20
C VAL A 519 3.26 -15.24 -12.10
N SER A 520 3.74 -15.85 -13.19
CA SER A 520 2.89 -16.64 -14.09
C SER A 520 2.33 -17.93 -13.46
N ALA A 521 3.02 -18.51 -12.47
CA ALA A 521 2.48 -19.61 -11.65
C ALA A 521 1.21 -19.21 -10.86
N GLY A 522 0.98 -17.92 -10.65
CA GLY A 522 -0.28 -17.40 -10.13
C GLY A 522 -1.46 -17.57 -11.09
N ILE A 523 -1.24 -17.67 -12.41
CA ILE A 523 -2.33 -17.81 -13.40
C ILE A 523 -3.07 -19.15 -13.27
N PRO A 524 -2.39 -20.33 -13.24
CA PRO A 524 -3.07 -21.58 -12.95
C PRO A 524 -3.80 -21.56 -11.61
N LEU A 525 -3.17 -20.97 -10.58
CA LEU A 525 -3.76 -20.91 -9.24
C LEU A 525 -5.05 -20.07 -9.23
N TYR A 526 -5.07 -18.94 -9.95
CA TYR A 526 -6.25 -18.09 -10.13
C TYR A 526 -7.43 -18.88 -10.70
N TYR A 527 -7.21 -19.63 -11.79
CA TYR A 527 -8.28 -20.41 -12.40
C TYR A 527 -8.72 -21.61 -11.54
N ILE A 528 -7.83 -22.18 -10.72
CA ILE A 528 -8.18 -23.24 -9.78
C ILE A 528 -9.04 -22.69 -8.63
N THR A 529 -8.68 -21.53 -8.08
CA THR A 529 -9.41 -20.91 -6.96
C THR A 529 -10.74 -20.31 -7.39
N HIS A 530 -10.81 -19.72 -8.59
CA HIS A 530 -12.04 -19.09 -9.12
C HIS A 530 -12.96 -20.05 -9.89
N ARG A 531 -12.62 -21.33 -10.03
CA ARG A 531 -13.45 -22.33 -10.71
C ARG A 531 -14.86 -22.47 -10.12
N ASN A 532 -15.07 -22.01 -8.89
CA ASN A 532 -16.35 -22.10 -8.19
C ASN A 532 -17.26 -20.85 -8.37
N ASN A 533 -16.79 -19.79 -9.04
CA ASN A 533 -17.62 -18.64 -9.43
C ASN A 533 -18.02 -18.79 -10.91
N SER A 534 -19.31 -18.96 -11.15
CA SER A 534 -19.94 -19.38 -12.41
C SER A 534 -19.74 -18.48 -13.65
N ASN A 535 -18.97 -17.40 -13.55
CA ASN A 535 -18.85 -16.38 -14.60
C ASN A 535 -17.45 -16.20 -15.24
N VAL A 536 -16.44 -16.98 -14.86
CA VAL A 536 -15.12 -16.86 -15.51
C VAL A 536 -15.06 -17.75 -16.76
N GLN A 537 -15.14 -17.13 -17.95
CA GLN A 537 -14.89 -17.83 -19.21
C GLN A 537 -13.42 -18.30 -19.25
N ILE A 538 -13.21 -19.62 -19.15
CA ILE A 538 -11.88 -20.23 -19.22
C ILE A 538 -11.35 -20.13 -20.66
N PRO A 539 -10.16 -19.55 -20.91
CA PRO A 539 -9.54 -19.58 -22.23
C PRO A 539 -9.30 -21.04 -22.67
N ARG A 540 -9.64 -21.38 -23.93
CA ARG A 540 -9.58 -22.75 -24.48
C ARG A 540 -8.21 -23.46 -24.34
N VAL A 541 -7.13 -22.72 -24.12
CA VAL A 541 -5.79 -23.30 -23.90
C VAL A 541 -5.69 -24.00 -22.54
N PHE A 542 -6.37 -23.49 -21.51
CA PHE A 542 -6.32 -24.06 -20.16
C PHE A 542 -7.32 -25.19 -19.93
N THR A 543 -8.36 -25.33 -20.75
CA THR A 543 -9.22 -26.52 -20.72
C THR A 543 -8.45 -27.77 -21.16
N ILE A 544 -7.47 -27.62 -22.06
CA ILE A 544 -6.58 -28.71 -22.47
C ILE A 544 -5.71 -29.16 -21.30
N PHE A 545 -5.05 -28.23 -20.60
CA PHE A 545 -4.24 -28.55 -19.41
C PHE A 545 -5.08 -29.11 -18.26
N ALA A 546 -6.26 -28.54 -18.01
CA ALA A 546 -7.20 -29.06 -17.01
C ALA A 546 -7.70 -30.47 -17.36
N SER A 547 -7.93 -30.75 -18.64
CA SER A 547 -8.33 -32.09 -19.11
C SER A 547 -7.19 -33.11 -18.97
N LEU A 548 -5.94 -32.69 -19.20
CA LEU A 548 -4.75 -33.52 -19.01
C LEU A 548 -4.56 -33.87 -17.53
N TRP A 549 -4.73 -32.88 -16.65
CA TRP A 549 -4.60 -33.04 -15.20
C TRP A 549 -5.77 -33.82 -14.57
N ALA A 550 -6.99 -33.68 -15.11
CA ALA A 550 -8.14 -34.48 -14.72
C ALA A 550 -8.01 -35.95 -15.14
N ARG A 551 -7.43 -36.20 -16.32
CA ARG A 551 -7.05 -37.56 -16.78
C ARG A 551 -6.00 -38.20 -15.86
N LEU A 552 -5.03 -37.42 -15.38
CA LEU A 552 -4.03 -37.87 -14.39
C LEU A 552 -4.62 -38.16 -13.00
N ARG A 553 -5.71 -37.48 -12.60
CA ARG A 553 -6.38 -37.69 -11.30
C ARG A 553 -7.56 -38.68 -11.34
N GLY A 554 -7.82 -39.34 -12.47
CA GLY A 554 -8.84 -40.38 -12.57
C GLY A 554 -10.28 -39.92 -12.29
N ARG A 555 -10.61 -38.63 -12.48
CA ARG A 555 -12.01 -38.15 -12.33
C ARG A 555 -12.64 -37.93 -13.71
N PRO A 556 -13.83 -38.50 -14.00
CA PRO A 556 -14.50 -38.27 -15.27
C PRO A 556 -14.95 -36.81 -15.36
N VAL A 557 -14.67 -36.18 -16.50
CA VAL A 557 -15.18 -34.86 -16.86
C VAL A 557 -16.63 -35.05 -17.30
N ALA A 558 -17.58 -34.49 -16.56
CA ALA A 558 -18.97 -34.43 -17.00
C ALA A 558 -19.02 -33.68 -18.34
N ALA A 559 -19.35 -34.41 -19.40
CA ALA A 559 -19.48 -33.88 -20.74
C ALA A 559 -20.79 -33.07 -20.85
N ALA A 560 -20.66 -31.89 -21.45
CA ALA A 560 -21.59 -31.21 -22.34
C ALA A 560 -23.11 -31.50 -22.20
N GLY A 561 -23.85 -30.43 -21.87
CA GLY A 561 -25.08 -30.07 -22.57
C GLY A 561 -26.37 -30.72 -22.07
N TRP A 562 -26.97 -30.15 -21.03
CA TRP A 562 -28.43 -30.15 -20.85
C TRP A 562 -28.85 -28.80 -20.26
N GLN A 563 -29.66 -28.06 -21.03
CA GLN A 563 -30.29 -26.82 -20.63
C GLN A 563 -31.70 -27.18 -20.16
N ALA A 564 -31.99 -27.02 -18.86
CA ALA A 564 -33.33 -27.20 -18.35
C ALA A 564 -34.18 -26.01 -18.81
N VAL A 565 -35.09 -26.27 -19.74
CA VAL A 565 -36.16 -25.34 -20.11
C VAL A 565 -37.20 -25.40 -19.00
N ALA A 566 -37.30 -24.33 -18.22
CA ALA A 566 -38.45 -24.14 -17.34
C ALA A 566 -39.64 -23.78 -18.22
N THR A 567 -40.66 -24.63 -18.26
CA THR A 567 -41.98 -24.28 -18.75
C THR A 567 -42.79 -23.70 -17.60
N ASP A 568 -43.33 -22.50 -17.81
CA ASP A 568 -44.23 -21.78 -16.91
C ASP A 568 -45.47 -22.60 -16.53
N GLY A 569 -45.98 -22.32 -15.32
CA GLY A 569 -47.40 -22.31 -14.97
C GLY A 569 -48.13 -23.65 -14.91
N ASP A 570 -48.45 -24.11 -13.70
CA ASP A 570 -49.82 -23.96 -13.21
C ASP A 570 -49.94 -24.43 -11.74
N GLU A 571 -50.57 -23.55 -10.96
CA GLU A 571 -51.09 -23.79 -9.62
C GLU A 571 -52.10 -24.94 -9.63
N LEU A 572 -52.04 -25.82 -8.62
CA LEU A 572 -53.22 -26.59 -8.24
C LEU A 572 -53.27 -26.76 -6.72
N GLU A 573 -54.03 -25.86 -6.09
CA GLU A 573 -54.71 -26.16 -4.82
C GLU A 573 -56.16 -26.58 -5.10
N MET A 574 -56.58 -27.61 -4.34
CA MET A 574 -57.94 -27.93 -3.90
C MET A 574 -58.93 -28.74 -4.79
N SER A 575 -59.24 -29.92 -4.24
CA SER A 575 -60.59 -30.46 -3.99
C SER A 575 -61.38 -31.19 -5.09
N GLY A 576 -61.56 -32.50 -4.87
CA GLY A 576 -62.90 -33.12 -4.80
C GLY A 576 -63.44 -33.81 -6.06
N GLY A 577 -63.52 -35.16 -6.02
CA GLY A 577 -64.32 -35.92 -6.99
C GLY A 577 -64.12 -37.43 -6.93
N ARG A 578 -65.00 -38.13 -6.20
CA ARG A 578 -65.19 -39.59 -6.25
C ARG A 578 -65.48 -40.05 -7.69
N GLU A 579 -64.97 -41.22 -8.09
CA GLU A 579 -65.80 -42.39 -8.44
C GLU A 579 -65.00 -43.70 -8.71
N ARG A 580 -65.36 -44.72 -7.91
CA ARG A 580 -65.56 -46.17 -8.18
C ARG A 580 -64.49 -47.04 -8.90
N GLY A 581 -64.13 -48.15 -8.24
CA GLY A 581 -63.35 -49.30 -8.74
C GLY A 581 -64.10 -50.22 -9.73
N PRO A 582 -63.67 -51.48 -9.98
CA PRO A 582 -63.42 -52.50 -8.93
C PRO A 582 -62.23 -53.47 -9.12
N GLN A 583 -61.82 -54.01 -7.96
CA GLN A 583 -61.36 -55.37 -7.57
C GLN A 583 -60.65 -56.38 -8.50
N THR A 584 -59.83 -57.18 -7.80
CA THR A 584 -59.35 -58.57 -7.98
C THR A 584 -57.89 -58.68 -8.45
N ARG A 585 -56.98 -59.39 -7.77
CA ARG A 585 -57.07 -60.37 -6.68
C ARG A 585 -55.79 -60.37 -5.85
#